data_AF-A0A970EBW1-F1
#
_entry.id   AF-A0A970EBW1-F1
#
_cell.length_a   1.000
_cell.length_b   1.000
_cell.length_c   1.000
_cell.angle_alpha   90.00
_cell.angle_beta   90.00
_cell.angle_gamma   90.00
#
_symmetry.space_group_name_H-M   'P 1'
#
loop_
_entity.id
_entity.type
_entity.pdbx_description
1 polymer ?
#
loop_
_entity_poly.entity_id
_entity_poly.type
_entity_poly.pdbx_seq_one_letter_code
_entity_poly.pdbx_strand_id
1 'polypeptide(L)'
;MAYRKGHLVFAPLVGMTVSDNTVGRLAEDGELRRTAELAAEKGVLFYVFTPDAIDWEKGRVAGYTYNLRNRRWEEKLFPAPQVLYDMATYPDDPEKRRIAREANRLLRDDWRRQVVNHRRYFGKWQTY
;
A
#
# COMPACT_ATOMS: atom_id res chain seq x y z
N MET A 1 -0.11 -17.69 -11.89
CA MET A 1 -0.74 -17.06 -13.08
C MET A 1 -2.04 -17.79 -13.34
N ALA A 2 -3.16 -17.07 -13.39
CA ALA A 2 -4.46 -17.70 -13.67
C ALA A 2 -5.14 -16.95 -14.82
N TYR A 3 -5.70 -17.69 -15.77
CA TYR A 3 -6.54 -17.14 -16.81
C TYR A 3 -7.99 -17.27 -16.38
N ARG A 4 -8.72 -16.15 -16.29
CA ARG A 4 -10.16 -16.14 -15.96
C ARG A 4 -10.89 -15.24 -16.95
N LYS A 5 -11.84 -15.82 -17.70
CA LYS A 5 -12.76 -15.12 -18.61
C LYS A 5 -12.05 -14.08 -19.51
N GLY A 6 -11.04 -14.48 -20.28
CA GLY A 6 -10.35 -13.54 -21.18
C GLY A 6 -9.25 -12.69 -20.55
N HIS A 7 -9.10 -12.71 -19.22
CA HIS A 7 -8.15 -11.85 -18.51
C HIS A 7 -7.01 -12.66 -17.92
N LEU A 8 -5.78 -12.18 -18.15
CA LEU A 8 -4.59 -12.69 -17.48
C LEU A 8 -4.51 -12.07 -16.08
N VAL A 9 -4.66 -12.88 -15.05
CA VAL A 9 -4.55 -12.44 -13.65
C VAL A 9 -3.13 -12.72 -13.17
N PHE A 10 -2.34 -11.64 -13.08
CA PHE A 10 -1.10 -11.64 -12.33
C PHE A 10 -1.42 -11.66 -10.82
N ALA A 11 -0.45 -12.14 -10.03
CA ALA A 11 -0.43 -12.15 -8.57
C ALA A 11 -1.25 -11.02 -7.91
N PRO A 12 -1.93 -11.26 -6.78
CA PRO A 12 -2.67 -10.20 -6.09
C PRO A 12 -1.73 -9.02 -5.80
N LEU A 13 -2.21 -7.83 -6.15
CA LEU A 13 -1.46 -6.58 -5.98
C LEU A 13 -1.79 -5.97 -4.62
N VAL A 14 -0.87 -6.03 -3.67
CA VAL A 14 -1.03 -5.49 -2.32
C VAL A 14 -0.26 -4.18 -2.20
N GLY A 15 -0.98 -3.09 -2.00
CA GLY A 15 -0.42 -1.78 -1.71
C GLY A 15 -0.60 -1.44 -0.24
N MET A 16 0.48 -1.05 0.43
CA MET A 16 0.45 -0.56 1.81
C MET A 16 0.72 0.94 1.85
N THR A 17 -0.17 1.71 2.48
CA THR A 17 0.08 3.13 2.70
C THR A 17 1.03 3.32 3.87
N VAL A 18 2.06 4.14 3.69
CA VAL A 18 3.02 4.48 4.75
C VAL A 18 3.21 5.99 4.85
N SER A 19 3.79 6.47 5.95
CA SER A 19 4.14 7.88 6.12
C SER A 19 5.42 8.23 5.36
N ASP A 20 5.64 9.52 5.08
CA ASP A 20 6.89 10.00 4.43
C ASP A 20 8.13 9.62 5.24
N ASN A 21 8.05 9.68 6.58
CA ASN A 21 9.12 9.27 7.47
C ASN A 21 9.44 7.78 7.32
N THR A 22 8.43 6.95 7.11
CA THR A 22 8.63 5.51 6.82
C THR A 22 9.33 5.32 5.48
N VAL A 23 8.93 6.07 4.43
CA VAL A 23 9.61 6.04 3.12
C VAL A 23 11.09 6.39 3.26
N GLY A 24 11.41 7.45 4.01
CA GLY A 24 12.79 7.86 4.26
C GLY A 24 13.65 6.82 4.99
N ARG A 25 13.03 5.81 5.61
CA ARG A 25 13.69 4.79 6.43
C ARG A 25 13.51 3.36 5.93
N LEU A 26 12.99 3.16 4.71
CA LEU A 26 12.71 1.82 4.17
C LEU A 26 13.92 0.88 4.19
N ALA A 27 15.13 1.39 3.96
CA ALA A 27 16.36 0.60 4.00
C ALA A 27 16.66 0.01 5.39
N GLU A 28 16.22 0.69 6.45
CA GLU A 28 16.42 0.30 7.86
C GLU A 28 15.25 -0.53 8.39
N ASP A 29 14.09 -0.48 7.72
CA ASP A 29 12.86 -1.14 8.16
C ASP A 29 12.89 -2.65 7.87
N GLY A 30 13.39 -3.40 8.86
CA GLY A 30 13.48 -4.85 8.80
C GLY A 30 12.12 -5.56 8.72
N GLU A 31 11.06 -4.98 9.28
CA GLU A 31 9.71 -5.56 9.26
C GLU A 31 9.06 -5.42 7.89
N LEU A 32 9.16 -4.24 7.26
CA LEU A 32 8.69 -4.02 5.89
C LEU A 32 9.49 -4.85 4.90
N ARG A 33 10.81 -4.97 5.07
CA ARG A 33 11.63 -5.87 4.25
C ARG A 33 11.14 -7.31 4.38
N ARG A 34 10.96 -7.80 5.61
CA ARG A 34 10.49 -9.16 5.87
C ARG A 34 9.09 -9.40 5.28
N THR A 35 8.21 -8.40 5.37
CA THR A 35 6.87 -8.42 4.77
C THR A 35 6.96 -8.56 3.25
N ALA A 36 7.84 -7.81 2.60
CA ALA A 36 8.05 -7.89 1.16
C ALA A 36 8.63 -9.24 0.71
N GLU A 37 9.57 -9.80 1.47
CA GLU A 37 10.11 -11.15 1.24
C GLU A 37 9.02 -12.22 1.33
N LEU A 38 8.21 -12.19 2.40
CA LEU A 38 7.09 -13.12 2.58
C LEU A 38 6.04 -12.96 1.48
N ALA A 39 5.73 -11.73 1.09
CA ALA A 39 4.81 -11.47 -0.02
C ALA A 39 5.33 -12.12 -1.32
N ALA A 40 6.61 -11.95 -1.63
CA ALA A 40 7.21 -12.57 -2.80
C ALA A 40 7.21 -14.11 -2.73
N GLU A 41 7.50 -14.71 -1.56
CA GLU A 41 7.38 -16.17 -1.34
C GLU A 41 5.96 -16.68 -1.59
N LYS A 42 4.94 -15.89 -1.28
CA LYS A 42 3.52 -16.21 -1.53
C LYS A 42 3.05 -15.83 -2.93
N GLY A 43 3.94 -15.33 -3.80
CA GLY A 43 3.58 -14.87 -5.13
C GLY A 43 2.62 -13.69 -5.11
N VAL A 44 2.80 -12.77 -4.16
CA VAL A 44 2.06 -11.51 -4.00
C VAL A 44 2.96 -10.37 -4.48
N LEU A 45 2.42 -9.46 -5.29
CA LEU A 45 3.14 -8.25 -5.66
C LEU A 45 2.88 -7.19 -4.61
N PHE A 46 3.88 -6.97 -3.75
CA PHE A 46 3.82 -6.02 -2.64
C PHE A 46 4.60 -4.75 -2.94
N TYR A 47 4.00 -3.61 -2.63
CA TYR A 47 4.64 -2.31 -2.69
C TYR A 47 4.07 -1.38 -1.62
N VAL A 48 4.88 -0.43 -1.17
CA VAL A 48 4.50 0.61 -0.22
C VAL A 48 4.46 1.95 -0.93
N PHE A 49 3.58 2.85 -0.52
CA PHE A 49 3.46 4.18 -1.13
C PHE A 49 2.87 5.16 -0.11
N THR A 50 3.07 6.46 -0.34
CA THR A 50 2.36 7.49 0.44
C THR A 50 1.03 7.82 -0.22
N PRO A 51 -0.03 8.18 0.52
CA PRO A 51 -1.36 8.42 -0.06
C PRO A 51 -1.42 9.54 -1.11
N ASP A 52 -0.48 10.49 -1.06
CA ASP A 52 -0.29 11.58 -2.02
C ASP A 52 0.47 11.18 -3.29
N ALA A 53 1.05 9.98 -3.36
CA ALA A 53 1.77 9.47 -4.53
C ALA A 53 0.85 8.87 -5.63
N ILE A 54 -0.47 9.00 -5.49
CA ILE A 54 -1.46 8.48 -6.45
C ILE A 54 -1.72 9.52 -7.53
N ASP A 55 -1.42 9.15 -8.79
CA ASP A 55 -1.86 9.87 -9.98
C ASP A 55 -3.24 9.33 -10.39
N TRP A 56 -4.29 10.05 -9.99
CA TRP A 56 -5.68 9.68 -10.25
C TRP A 56 -6.07 9.76 -11.72
N GLU A 57 -5.46 10.68 -12.48
CA GLU A 57 -5.73 10.84 -13.91
C GLU A 57 -5.17 9.67 -14.71
N LYS A 58 -3.95 9.23 -14.38
CA LYS A 58 -3.29 8.11 -15.06
C LYS A 58 -3.58 6.75 -14.44
N GLY A 59 -4.24 6.71 -13.27
CA GLY A 59 -4.52 5.49 -12.52
C GLY A 59 -3.26 4.74 -12.07
N ARG A 60 -2.20 5.48 -11.74
CA ARG A 60 -0.88 4.95 -11.35
C ARG A 60 -0.48 5.44 -9.97
N VAL A 61 0.36 4.66 -9.31
CA VAL A 61 0.90 4.96 -7.98
C VAL A 61 2.41 4.90 -8.05
N ALA A 62 3.09 5.98 -7.70
CA ALA A 62 4.52 5.94 -7.43
C ALA A 62 4.72 5.25 -6.07
N GLY A 63 5.51 4.18 -6.04
CA GLY A 63 5.70 3.40 -4.83
C GLY A 63 7.01 2.63 -4.84
N TYR A 64 7.28 1.96 -3.73
CA TYR A 64 8.53 1.26 -3.48
C TYR A 64 8.26 -0.23 -3.31
N THR A 65 9.06 -1.05 -3.98
CA THR A 65 9.05 -2.51 -3.79
C THR A 65 10.46 -3.00 -3.46
N TYR A 66 10.55 -4.07 -2.69
CA TYR A 66 11.85 -4.65 -2.33
C TYR A 66 12.35 -5.56 -3.46
N ASN A 67 13.47 -5.19 -4.08
CA ASN A 67 14.12 -6.02 -5.07
C ASN A 67 14.95 -7.11 -4.36
N LEU A 68 14.47 -8.35 -4.43
CA LEU A 68 15.13 -9.50 -3.80
C LEU A 68 16.53 -9.80 -4.35
N ARG A 69 16.81 -9.46 -5.62
CA ARG A 69 18.12 -9.71 -6.24
C ARG A 69 19.17 -8.72 -5.75
N ASN A 70 18.79 -7.44 -5.75
CA ASN A 70 19.68 -6.33 -5.37
C ASN A 70 19.62 -5.98 -3.88
N ARG A 71 18.73 -6.66 -3.14
CA ARG A 71 18.47 -6.49 -1.70
C ARG A 71 18.21 -5.04 -1.28
N ARG A 72 17.51 -4.29 -2.11
CA ARG A 72 17.21 -2.87 -1.90
C ARG A 72 15.77 -2.53 -2.27
N TRP A 73 15.24 -1.48 -1.67
CA TRP A 73 13.99 -0.87 -2.12
C TRP A 73 14.22 -0.12 -3.43
N GLU A 74 13.30 -0.27 -4.37
CA GLU A 74 13.32 0.41 -5.67
C GLU A 74 12.00 1.12 -5.88
N GLU A 75 12.08 2.39 -6.28
CA GLU A 75 10.91 3.16 -6.70
C GLU A 75 10.46 2.75 -8.10
N LYS A 76 9.16 2.48 -8.26
CA LYS A 76 8.53 2.09 -9.52
C LYS A 76 7.11 2.64 -9.58
N LEU A 77 6.55 2.65 -10.80
CA LEU A 77 5.14 2.93 -11.02
C LEU A 77 4.34 1.63 -10.97
N PHE A 78 3.26 1.64 -10.21
CA PHE A 78 2.32 0.52 -10.06
C PHE A 78 0.92 0.95 -10.49
N PRO A 79 0.04 0.01 -10.89
CA PRO A 79 -1.38 0.29 -10.95
C PRO A 79 -1.94 0.52 -9.53
N ALA A 80 -3.18 1.00 -9.43
CA ALA A 80 -3.86 1.08 -8.14
C ALA A 80 -3.95 -0.30 -7.46
N PRO A 81 -3.82 -0.37 -6.12
CA PRO A 81 -3.79 -1.65 -5.42
C PRO A 81 -5.12 -2.39 -5.53
N GLN A 82 -5.05 -3.71 -5.70
CA GLN A 82 -6.21 -4.59 -5.55
C GLN A 82 -6.50 -4.85 -4.08
N VAL A 83 -5.46 -4.87 -3.24
CA VAL A 83 -5.58 -5.02 -1.81
C VAL A 83 -4.93 -3.83 -1.13
N LEU A 84 -5.71 -3.05 -0.38
CA LEU A 84 -5.21 -1.90 0.36
C LEU A 84 -4.96 -2.25 1.83
N TYR A 85 -3.71 -2.08 2.28
CA TYR A 85 -3.35 -2.11 3.70
C TYR A 85 -3.03 -0.71 4.20
N ASP A 86 -3.90 -0.16 5.03
CA ASP A 86 -3.83 1.24 5.45
C ASP A 86 -3.02 1.40 6.74
N MET A 87 -1.76 1.84 6.64
CA MET A 87 -0.84 2.00 7.77
C MET A 87 -0.33 3.44 7.95
N ALA A 88 -0.61 4.35 7.02
CA ALA A 88 -0.13 5.73 7.09
C ALA A 88 -0.84 6.54 8.20
N THR A 89 -0.05 7.14 9.09
CA THR A 89 -0.54 8.02 10.17
C THR A 89 0.13 9.38 10.13
N TYR A 90 -0.66 10.45 10.27
CA TYR A 90 -0.21 11.85 10.23
C TYR A 90 -0.74 12.63 11.45
N PRO A 91 -0.24 12.36 12.67
CA PRO A 91 -0.78 12.96 13.90
C PRO A 91 -0.55 14.48 14.00
N ASP A 92 0.55 14.97 13.45
CA ASP A 92 0.96 16.38 13.57
C ASP A 92 0.73 17.18 12.28
N ASP A 93 0.21 16.54 11.23
CA ASP A 93 -0.07 17.16 9.93
C ASP A 93 -1.55 16.98 9.55
N PRO A 94 -2.42 17.97 9.84
CA PRO A 94 -3.84 17.90 9.51
C PRO A 94 -4.12 17.83 8.00
N GLU A 95 -3.28 18.46 7.18
CA GLU A 95 -3.46 18.51 5.73
C GLU A 95 -3.15 17.14 5.11
N LYS A 96 -2.00 16.55 5.42
CA LYS A 96 -1.68 15.17 4.98
C LYS A 96 -2.69 14.17 5.51
N ARG A 97 -3.20 14.36 6.73
CA ARG A 97 -4.29 13.52 7.26
C ARG A 97 -5.56 13.63 6.43
N ARG A 98 -5.91 14.82 5.93
CA ARG A 98 -7.05 15.05 5.03
C ARG A 98 -6.80 14.37 3.67
N ILE A 99 -5.62 14.55 3.08
CA ILE A 99 -5.24 13.92 1.81
C ILE A 99 -5.29 12.39 1.94
N ALA A 100 -4.70 11.84 3.00
CA ALA A 100 -4.73 10.40 3.27
C ALA A 100 -6.14 9.86 3.46
N ARG A 101 -7.04 10.60 4.14
CA ARG A 101 -8.45 10.22 4.27
C ARG A 101 -9.13 10.15 2.91
N GLU A 102 -8.95 11.18 2.10
CA GLU A 102 -9.56 11.27 0.79
C GLU A 102 -9.06 10.16 -0.15
N ALA A 103 -7.74 9.99 -0.24
CA ALA A 103 -7.13 8.94 -1.04
C ALA A 103 -7.64 7.55 -0.66
N ASN A 104 -7.74 7.26 0.64
CA ASN A 104 -8.25 5.96 1.08
C ASN A 104 -9.74 5.80 0.88
N ARG A 105 -10.55 6.87 0.93
CA ARG A 105 -11.96 6.82 0.52
C ARG A 105 -12.06 6.40 -0.94
N LEU A 106 -11.39 7.13 -1.83
CA LEU A 106 -11.39 6.88 -3.27
C LEU A 106 -10.84 5.49 -3.64
N LEU A 107 -9.80 5.02 -2.95
CA LEU A 107 -9.31 3.65 -3.12
C LEU A 107 -10.32 2.61 -2.66
N ARG A 108 -11.15 2.87 -1.64
CA ARG A 108 -12.14 1.92 -1.11
C ARG A 108 -13.43 1.86 -1.92
N ASP A 109 -13.77 2.90 -2.68
CA ASP A 109 -15.03 2.99 -3.42
C ASP A 109 -15.10 2.03 -4.63
N ASP A 110 -14.00 1.39 -5.03
CA ASP A 110 -13.99 0.36 -6.07
C ASP A 110 -14.17 -1.04 -5.47
N TRP A 111 -15.31 -1.67 -5.78
CA TRP A 111 -15.69 -3.00 -5.30
C TRP A 111 -14.68 -4.12 -5.65
N ARG A 112 -13.83 -3.89 -6.67
CA ARG A 112 -12.78 -4.85 -7.06
C ARG A 112 -11.61 -4.86 -6.08
N ARG A 113 -11.55 -3.88 -5.17
CA ARG A 113 -10.46 -3.73 -4.20
C ARG A 113 -10.86 -4.32 -2.85
N GLN A 114 -10.06 -5.25 -2.34
CA GLN A 114 -10.23 -5.81 -1.01
C GLN A 114 -9.45 -4.95 -0.01
N VAL A 115 -10.02 -4.72 1.16
CA VAL A 115 -9.40 -3.86 2.18
C VAL A 115 -9.14 -4.68 3.41
N VAL A 116 -7.87 -4.78 3.80
CA VAL A 116 -7.48 -5.57 4.99
C VAL A 116 -7.84 -4.82 6.28
N ASN A 117 -7.75 -3.49 6.26
CA ASN A 117 -8.16 -2.62 7.39
C ASN A 117 -9.55 -2.00 7.15
N HIS A 118 -10.64 -2.74 7.39
CA HIS A 118 -11.99 -2.17 7.30
C HIS A 118 -12.13 -0.93 8.21
N ARG A 119 -11.66 -0.99 9.46
CA ARG A 119 -11.61 0.14 10.39
C ARG A 119 -10.19 0.71 10.46
N ARG A 120 -10.08 2.03 10.33
CA ARG A 120 -8.81 2.78 10.36
C ARG A 120 -8.18 2.86 11.75
N TYR A 121 -9.00 2.82 12.78
CA TYR A 121 -8.57 2.83 14.17
C TYR A 121 -9.51 1.94 14.97
N PHE A 122 -8.96 1.19 15.92
CA PHE A 122 -9.73 0.65 17.01
C PHE A 122 -9.69 1.69 18.12
N GLY A 123 -10.84 2.05 18.69
CA GLY A 123 -10.94 3.00 19.81
C GLY A 123 -10.30 2.41 21.06
N LYS A 124 -8.97 2.32 21.09
CA LYS A 124 -8.18 1.67 22.16
C LYS A 124 -8.42 2.28 23.55
N TRP A 125 -9.05 3.45 23.60
CA TRP A 125 -9.39 4.18 24.83
C TRP A 125 -10.91 4.33 25.05
N GLN A 126 -11.75 3.65 24.27
CA GLN A 126 -13.17 3.49 24.58
C GLN A 126 -13.37 2.24 25.44
N THR A 127 -12.85 2.27 26.65
CA THR A 127 -13.28 1.38 27.73
C THR A 127 -13.92 2.28 28.78
N TYR A 128 -15.19 2.00 29.07
CA TYR A 128 -16.00 2.66 30.09
C TYR A 128 -15.34 2.59 31.48
#